data_AF-A0A0F9DND1-F1
#
_entry.id   AF-A0A0F9DND1-F1
#
_cell.length_a   1.000
_cell.length_b   1.000
_cell.length_c   1.000
_cell.angle_alpha   90.00
_cell.angle_beta   90.00
_cell.angle_gamma   90.00
#
_symmetry.space_group_name_H-M   'P 1'
#
loop_
_entity.id
_entity.type
_entity.pdbx_description
1 polymer ?
#
loop_
_entity_poly.entity_id
_entity_poly.type
_entity_poly.pdbx_seq_one_letter_code
_entity_poly.pdbx_strand_id
1 'polypeptide(L)'
;MIVQIRGTSGSGKTWLIYRLMKHFNAKPILKENGKIEGYLLDHDIRVVGRYTTACGGMDTIKDKDEGARLVRKYADLGHVFFEGLIISGIWTRWYKVAQDYPGQYLWLFMDTPLEKCNEQVMIRNGGKPVSMDNLKGKHRASFLAHEKAVAAGEKAIWIDHTRPWEHLL
;
A
#
# COMPACT_ATOMS: atom_id res chain seq x y z
N MET A 1 -9.28 11.41 2.79
CA MET A 1 -9.29 9.97 3.15
C MET A 1 -7.92 9.37 2.92
N ILE A 2 -7.43 8.58 3.88
CA ILE A 2 -6.16 7.87 3.83
C ILE A 2 -6.46 6.40 3.52
N VAL A 3 -5.86 5.86 2.46
CA VAL A 3 -6.08 4.50 1.98
C VAL A 3 -4.76 3.74 2.01
N GLN A 4 -4.66 2.77 2.91
CA GLN A 4 -3.52 1.86 2.97
C GLN A 4 -3.89 0.53 2.32
N ILE A 5 -3.17 0.16 1.25
CA ILE A 5 -3.36 -1.12 0.58
C ILE A 5 -2.35 -2.13 1.17
N ARG A 6 -2.88 -3.23 1.71
CA ARG A 6 -2.14 -4.30 2.39
C ARG A 6 -2.28 -5.62 1.64
N GLY A 7 -1.27 -6.47 1.83
CA GLY A 7 -1.16 -7.77 1.16
C GLY A 7 0.31 -8.18 1.00
N THR A 8 0.55 -9.46 0.76
CA THR A 8 1.91 -9.99 0.60
C THR A 8 2.53 -9.67 -0.77
N SER A 9 3.77 -10.05 -1.03
CA SER A 9 4.39 -9.93 -2.35
C SER A 9 3.58 -10.70 -3.40
N GLY A 10 3.39 -10.15 -4.59
CA GLY A 10 2.59 -10.80 -5.63
C GLY A 10 1.07 -10.64 -5.49
N SER A 11 0.57 -10.00 -4.42
CA SER A 11 -0.87 -9.78 -4.22
C SER A 11 -1.47 -8.66 -5.07
N GLY A 12 -0.73 -8.08 -6.03
CA GLY A 12 -1.27 -7.05 -6.94
C GLY A 12 -1.32 -5.59 -6.42
N LYS A 13 -0.87 -5.28 -5.20
CA LYS A 13 -0.90 -3.90 -4.64
C LYS A 13 -0.28 -2.86 -5.56
N THR A 14 0.96 -3.09 -5.98
CA THR A 14 1.71 -2.17 -6.83
C THR A 14 1.03 -2.00 -8.20
N TRP A 15 0.44 -3.07 -8.75
CA TRP A 15 -0.36 -3.00 -9.98
C TRP A 15 -1.58 -2.08 -9.81
N LEU A 16 -2.26 -2.16 -8.65
CA LEU A 16 -3.42 -1.33 -8.35
C LEU A 16 -3.03 0.15 -8.24
N ILE A 17 -1.90 0.45 -7.60
CA ILE A 17 -1.35 1.82 -7.57
C ILE A 17 -0.95 2.30 -8.96
N TYR A 18 -0.32 1.47 -9.80
CA TYR A 18 -0.01 1.85 -11.19
C TYR A 18 -1.27 2.14 -12.01
N ARG A 19 -2.33 1.34 -11.85
CA ARG A 19 -3.64 1.58 -12.46
C ARG A 19 -4.20 2.94 -12.02
N LEU A 20 -4.16 3.23 -10.72
CA LEU A 20 -4.61 4.50 -10.15
C LEU A 20 -3.82 5.70 -10.73
N MET A 21 -2.49 5.61 -10.73
CA MET A 21 -1.60 6.65 -11.28
C MET A 21 -1.83 6.89 -12.76
N LYS A 22 -2.09 5.83 -13.54
CA LYS A 22 -2.40 5.95 -14.97
C LYS A 22 -3.76 6.58 -15.21
N HIS A 23 -4.77 6.18 -14.43
CA HIS A 23 -6.14 6.64 -14.61
C HIS A 23 -6.30 8.13 -14.29
N PHE A 24 -5.62 8.60 -13.23
CA PHE A 24 -5.72 9.99 -12.74
C PHE A 24 -4.46 10.82 -13.04
N ASN A 25 -3.82 10.61 -14.19
CA ASN A 25 -2.75 11.46 -14.74
C ASN A 25 -1.64 11.87 -13.75
N ALA A 26 -0.99 10.88 -13.12
CA ALA A 26 0.00 11.12 -12.07
C ALA A 26 1.20 11.99 -12.51
N LYS A 27 1.52 12.99 -11.70
CA LYS A 27 2.70 13.86 -11.80
C LYS A 27 3.61 13.66 -10.57
N PRO A 28 4.93 13.55 -10.74
CA PRO A 28 5.83 13.31 -9.62
C PRO A 28 5.87 14.51 -8.65
N ILE A 29 5.86 14.23 -7.35
CA ILE A 29 6.18 15.19 -6.30
C ILE A 29 7.65 14.99 -5.92
N LEU A 30 8.44 16.05 -6.08
CA LEU A 30 9.88 16.02 -5.84
C LEU A 30 10.22 16.61 -4.48
N LYS A 31 11.22 16.02 -3.82
CA LYS A 31 11.96 16.64 -2.72
C LYS A 31 12.85 17.76 -3.27
N GLU A 32 13.35 18.61 -2.37
CA GLU A 32 14.34 19.66 -2.70
C GLU A 32 15.59 19.08 -3.39
N ASN A 33 15.99 17.86 -3.04
CA ASN A 33 17.12 17.16 -3.67
C ASN A 33 16.77 16.47 -5.01
N GLY A 34 15.61 16.78 -5.60
CA GLY A 34 15.14 16.25 -6.87
C GLY A 34 14.64 14.80 -6.84
N LYS A 35 14.67 14.11 -5.70
CA LYS A 35 14.16 12.73 -5.60
C LYS A 35 12.64 12.72 -5.47
N ILE A 36 11.99 11.76 -6.13
CA ILE A 36 10.55 11.53 -6.01
C ILE A 36 10.21 11.08 -4.59
N GLU A 37 9.29 11.78 -3.92
CA GLU A 37 8.69 11.35 -2.64
C GLU A 37 7.28 10.79 -2.78
N GLY A 38 6.61 11.10 -3.88
CA GLY A 38 5.26 10.63 -4.18
C GLY A 38 4.79 11.15 -5.54
N TYR A 39 3.48 11.09 -5.76
CA TYR A 39 2.83 11.54 -6.99
C TYR A 39 1.54 12.27 -6.65
N LEU A 40 1.27 13.36 -7.35
CA LEU A 40 0.00 14.07 -7.36
C LEU A 40 -0.80 13.60 -8.56
N LEU A 41 -2.03 13.20 -8.33
CA LEU A 41 -3.01 12.75 -9.31
C LEU A 41 -4.14 13.79 -9.38
N ASP A 42 -4.98 13.68 -10.40
CA ASP A 42 -6.23 14.46 -10.48
C ASP A 42 -7.10 14.24 -9.22
N HIS A 43 -8.01 15.18 -8.94
CA HIS A 43 -8.91 15.16 -7.79
C HIS A 43 -8.20 15.13 -6.42
N ASP A 44 -7.05 15.82 -6.31
CA ASP A 44 -6.27 15.96 -5.07
C ASP A 44 -5.84 14.62 -4.43
N ILE A 45 -5.71 13.59 -5.27
CA ILE A 45 -5.18 12.29 -4.86
C ILE A 45 -3.66 12.35 -4.83
N ARG A 46 -3.05 11.83 -3.76
CA ARG A 46 -1.61 11.72 -3.60
C ARG A 46 -1.21 10.28 -3.33
N VAL A 47 -0.20 9.80 -4.04
CA VAL A 47 0.38 8.47 -3.82
C VAL A 47 1.74 8.65 -3.15
N VAL A 48 1.95 8.04 -1.98
CA VAL A 48 3.23 8.16 -1.26
C VAL A 48 4.21 7.07 -1.70
N GLY A 49 5.48 7.46 -1.88
CA GLY A 49 6.58 6.58 -2.25
C GLY A 49 6.89 6.59 -3.75
N ARG A 50 8.05 6.05 -4.10
CA ARG A 50 8.59 6.06 -5.47
C ARG A 50 8.25 4.77 -6.21
N TYR A 51 7.72 4.86 -7.43
CA TYR A 51 7.32 3.71 -8.25
C TYR A 51 8.16 3.56 -9.54
N THR A 52 9.38 4.11 -9.58
CA THR A 52 10.31 3.97 -10.71
C THR A 52 11.28 2.79 -10.58
N THR A 53 11.10 1.94 -9.58
CA THR A 53 11.98 0.79 -9.28
C THR A 53 11.17 -0.47 -9.02
N ALA A 54 11.76 -1.66 -9.25
CA ALA A 54 11.09 -2.96 -9.07
C ALA A 54 10.52 -3.20 -7.65
N CYS A 55 11.16 -2.66 -6.61
CA CYS A 55 10.66 -2.66 -5.22
C CYS A 55 10.19 -1.24 -4.84
N GLY A 56 9.14 -0.77 -5.52
CA GLY A 56 8.61 0.59 -5.40
C GLY A 56 7.73 0.84 -4.17
N GLY A 57 7.00 1.94 -4.21
CA GLY A 57 6.08 2.37 -3.15
C GLY A 57 6.78 2.88 -1.90
N MET A 58 6.11 2.76 -0.77
CA MET A 58 6.58 3.31 0.50
C MET A 58 7.74 2.51 1.10
N ASP A 59 8.02 1.32 0.57
CA ASP A 59 9.24 0.57 0.93
C ASP A 59 10.53 1.30 0.51
N THR A 60 10.45 2.22 -0.47
CA THR A 60 11.59 3.05 -0.89
C THR A 60 11.96 4.16 0.11
N ILE A 61 11.10 4.45 1.09
CA ILE A 61 11.36 5.41 2.16
C ILE A 61 12.00 4.65 3.31
N LYS A 62 13.30 4.90 3.55
CA LYS A 62 14.08 4.17 4.58
C LYS A 62 13.54 4.43 5.98
N ASP A 63 13.36 5.69 6.32
CA ASP A 63 12.79 6.10 7.60
C ASP A 63 11.26 5.99 7.56
N LYS A 64 10.71 5.19 8.47
CA LYS A 64 9.27 4.92 8.52
C LYS A 64 8.49 6.03 9.20
N ASP A 65 9.14 6.82 10.05
CA ASP A 65 8.53 7.99 10.67
C ASP A 65 8.42 9.12 9.65
N GLU A 66 9.41 9.29 8.77
CA GLU A 66 9.31 10.14 7.58
C GLU A 66 8.14 9.70 6.67
N GLY A 67 7.98 8.40 6.43
CA GLY A 67 6.85 7.87 5.68
C GLY A 67 5.49 8.24 6.30
N ALA A 68 5.36 8.08 7.62
CA ALA A 68 4.16 8.48 8.35
C ALA A 68 3.94 10.00 8.30
N ARG A 69 4.99 10.82 8.43
CA ARG A 69 4.92 12.27 8.31
C ARG A 69 4.41 12.71 6.94
N LEU A 70 4.88 12.07 5.86
CA LEU A 70 4.40 12.34 4.50
C LEU A 70 2.93 11.99 4.31
N VAL A 71 2.48 10.86 4.88
CA VAL A 71 1.05 10.49 4.85
C VAL A 71 0.20 11.56 5.53
N ARG A 72 0.59 12.02 6.72
CA ARG A 72 -0.12 13.10 7.43
C ARG A 72 -0.13 14.40 6.62
N LYS A 73 1.05 14.85 6.17
CA LYS A 73 1.22 16.04 5.33
C LYS A 73 0.27 16.03 4.13
N TYR A 74 0.11 14.89 3.46
CA TYR A 74 -0.73 14.80 2.27
C TYR A 74 -2.21 14.57 2.60
N ALA A 75 -2.53 14.00 3.77
CA ALA A 75 -3.91 13.83 4.22
C ALA A 75 -4.57 15.17 4.47
N ASP A 76 -3.81 16.16 4.94
CA ASP A 76 -4.28 17.53 5.12
C ASP A 76 -4.54 18.26 3.80
N LEU A 77 -4.14 17.68 2.66
CA LEU A 77 -4.25 18.26 1.32
C LEU A 77 -5.20 17.49 0.39
N GLY A 78 -5.80 16.38 0.84
CA GLY A 78 -6.71 15.58 0.01
C GLY A 78 -6.69 14.09 0.33
N HIS A 79 -6.77 13.27 -0.73
CA HIS A 79 -6.79 11.81 -0.60
C HIS A 79 -5.37 11.26 -0.66
N VAL A 80 -5.05 10.25 0.16
CA VAL A 80 -3.71 9.65 0.20
C VAL A 80 -3.80 8.15 0.00
N PHE A 81 -3.02 7.63 -0.94
CA PHE A 81 -2.84 6.20 -1.19
C PHE A 81 -1.40 5.80 -0.93
N PHE A 82 -1.21 4.64 -0.30
CA PHE A 82 0.12 4.07 -0.16
C PHE A 82 0.09 2.56 0.07
N GLU A 83 1.19 1.93 -0.31
CA GLU A 83 1.42 0.50 -0.13
C GLU A 83 2.91 0.22 0.12
N GLY A 84 3.19 -0.95 0.67
CA GLY A 84 4.54 -1.48 0.83
C GLY A 84 4.51 -2.79 1.62
N LEU A 85 5.42 -3.71 1.32
CA LEU A 85 5.54 -4.99 2.00
C LEU A 85 6.04 -4.82 3.44
N ILE A 86 7.08 -4.00 3.65
CA ILE A 86 7.64 -3.75 4.98
C ILE A 86 6.62 -2.95 5.79
N ILE A 87 6.06 -1.93 5.16
CA ILE A 87 5.04 -1.03 5.71
C ILE A 87 3.81 -1.80 6.19
N SER A 88 3.31 -2.74 5.40
CA SER A 88 2.17 -3.60 5.78
C SER A 88 2.45 -4.43 7.03
N GLY A 89 3.71 -4.72 7.34
CA GLY A 89 4.10 -5.45 8.55
C GLY A 89 4.03 -4.64 9.85
N ILE A 90 3.89 -3.31 9.79
CA ILE A 90 4.04 -2.43 10.96
C ILE A 90 2.68 -1.93 11.44
N TRP A 91 1.98 -2.73 12.26
CA TRP A 91 0.66 -2.35 12.79
C TRP A 91 0.68 -1.02 13.57
N THR A 92 1.46 -0.95 14.65
CA THR A 92 1.40 0.14 15.64
C THR A 92 1.58 1.53 15.04
N ARG A 93 2.47 1.68 14.04
CA ARG A 93 2.73 2.97 13.41
C ARG A 93 1.54 3.45 12.60
N TRP A 94 0.96 2.58 11.79
CA TRP A 94 -0.17 2.93 10.92
C TRP A 94 -1.47 3.08 11.71
N TYR A 95 -1.61 2.33 12.79
CA TYR A 95 -2.73 2.52 13.71
C TYR A 95 -2.68 3.88 14.40
N LYS A 96 -1.50 4.36 14.83
CA LYS A 96 -1.36 5.74 15.33
C LYS A 96 -1.77 6.78 14.28
N VAL A 97 -1.38 6.59 13.02
CA VAL A 97 -1.83 7.49 11.93
C VAL A 97 -3.34 7.43 11.76
N ALA A 98 -3.97 6.25 11.85
CA ALA A 98 -5.42 6.12 11.79
C ALA A 98 -6.12 6.85 12.95
N GLN A 99 -5.57 6.77 14.16
CA GLN A 99 -6.07 7.47 15.34
C GLN A 99 -6.00 9.00 15.22
N ASP A 100 -5.02 9.53 14.49
CA ASP A 100 -4.93 10.97 14.20
C ASP A 100 -6.02 11.43 13.21
N TYR A 101 -6.62 10.51 12.45
CA TYR A 101 -7.61 10.78 11.40
C TYR A 101 -8.85 9.87 11.54
N PRO A 102 -9.58 9.95 12.67
CA PRO A 102 -10.69 9.04 12.98
C PRO A 102 -11.77 9.09 11.89
N GLY A 103 -12.21 7.92 11.43
CA GLY A 103 -13.19 7.77 10.36
C GLY A 103 -12.69 8.08 8.94
N GLN A 104 -11.44 8.53 8.79
CA GLN A 104 -10.86 8.89 7.50
C GLN A 104 -9.76 7.93 7.02
N TYR A 105 -9.42 6.93 7.82
CA TYR A 105 -8.45 5.90 7.46
C TYR A 105 -9.15 4.61 7.01
N LEU A 106 -8.78 4.12 5.83
CA LEU A 106 -9.31 2.91 5.21
C LEU A 106 -8.18 1.88 5.06
N TRP A 107 -8.36 0.74 5.74
CA TRP A 107 -7.47 -0.40 5.67
C TRP A 107 -7.95 -1.34 4.57
N LEU A 108 -7.36 -1.28 3.38
CA LEU A 108 -7.69 -2.17 2.26
C LEU A 108 -6.77 -3.39 2.26
N PHE A 109 -7.34 -4.58 2.15
CA PHE A 109 -6.61 -5.84 2.14
C PHE A 109 -6.88 -6.61 0.84
N MET A 110 -5.82 -6.98 0.12
CA MET A 110 -5.91 -7.86 -1.04
C MET A 110 -6.24 -9.29 -0.58
N ASP A 111 -7.33 -9.87 -1.05
CA ASP A 111 -7.74 -11.25 -0.71
C ASP A 111 -6.99 -12.34 -1.51
N THR A 112 -5.93 -11.94 -2.23
CA THR A 112 -5.20 -12.83 -3.15
C THR A 112 -4.72 -14.09 -2.43
N PRO A 113 -5.06 -15.30 -2.94
CA PRO A 113 -4.58 -16.56 -2.40
C PRO A 113 -3.05 -16.62 -2.36
N LEU A 114 -2.49 -17.34 -1.39
CA LEU A 114 -1.04 -17.44 -1.19
C LEU A 114 -0.35 -18.07 -2.40
N GLU A 115 -0.98 -19.08 -2.99
CA GLU A 115 -0.54 -19.80 -4.18
C GLU A 115 -0.41 -18.83 -5.35
N LYS A 116 -1.42 -17.98 -5.53
CA LYS A 116 -1.42 -16.96 -6.57
C LYS A 116 -0.35 -15.90 -6.34
N CYS A 117 -0.16 -15.48 -5.08
CA CYS A 117 0.94 -14.59 -4.72
C CYS A 117 2.31 -15.20 -5.09
N ASN A 118 2.50 -16.50 -4.83
CA ASN A 118 3.73 -17.20 -5.18
C ASN A 118 3.95 -17.25 -6.70
N GLU A 119 2.94 -17.64 -7.48
CA GLU A 119 2.99 -17.63 -8.94
C GLU A 119 3.43 -16.27 -9.50
N GLN A 120 2.84 -15.18 -8.99
CA GLN A 120 3.15 -13.83 -9.45
C GLN A 120 4.59 -13.42 -9.10
N VAL A 121 5.07 -13.81 -7.91
CA VAL A 121 6.45 -13.54 -7.51
C VAL A 121 7.44 -14.35 -8.35
N MET A 122 7.12 -15.61 -8.66
CA MET A 122 7.91 -16.46 -9.55
C MET A 122 8.05 -15.83 -10.93
N ILE A 123 6.94 -15.39 -11.53
CA ILE A 123 6.93 -14.70 -12.83
C ILE A 123 7.84 -13.47 -12.78
N ARG A 124 7.69 -12.62 -11.75
CA ARG A 124 8.49 -11.40 -11.60
C ARG A 124 9.99 -11.68 -11.43
N ASN A 125 10.34 -12.79 -10.82
CA ASN A 125 11.72 -13.18 -10.54
C ASN A 125 12.34 -14.07 -11.63
N GLY A 126 11.71 -14.19 -12.81
CA GLY A 126 12.21 -15.02 -13.91
C GLY A 126 12.18 -16.52 -13.61
N GLY A 127 11.19 -16.98 -12.84
CA GLY A 127 11.00 -18.38 -12.48
C GLY A 127 11.82 -18.86 -11.29
N LYS A 128 12.52 -17.96 -10.59
CA LYS A 128 13.32 -18.33 -9.41
C LYS A 128 12.47 -18.44 -8.14
N PRO A 129 12.55 -19.56 -7.39
CA PRO A 129 11.86 -19.73 -6.11
C PRO A 129 12.13 -18.60 -5.14
N VAL A 130 11.09 -18.20 -4.41
CA VAL A 130 11.21 -17.32 -3.24
C VAL A 130 11.00 -18.10 -1.96
N SER A 131 11.52 -17.57 -0.85
CA SER A 131 11.25 -18.12 0.48
C SER A 131 9.74 -18.13 0.75
N MET A 132 9.15 -19.33 0.71
CA MET A 132 7.73 -19.54 0.97
C MET A 132 7.36 -19.16 2.41
N ASP A 133 8.27 -19.33 3.36
CA ASP A 133 8.05 -18.94 4.75
C ASP A 133 7.86 -17.44 4.91
N ASN A 134 8.69 -16.64 4.23
CA ASN A 134 8.55 -15.19 4.23
C ASN A 134 7.24 -14.76 3.56
N LEU A 135 6.88 -15.38 2.43
CA LEU A 135 5.65 -15.07 1.72
C LEU A 135 4.41 -15.41 2.57
N LYS A 136 4.37 -16.61 3.15
CA LYS A 136 3.30 -17.13 4.03
C LYS A 136 3.19 -16.29 5.29
N GLY A 137 4.31 -15.94 5.91
CA GLY A 137 4.34 -15.09 7.11
C GLY A 137 3.71 -13.72 6.86
N LYS A 138 4.04 -13.07 5.74
CA LYS A 138 3.46 -11.76 5.36
C LYS A 138 2.02 -11.85 4.88
N HIS A 139 1.63 -12.96 4.25
CA HIS A 139 0.24 -13.25 3.92
C HIS A 139 -0.59 -13.35 5.19
N ARG A 140 -0.24 -14.25 6.11
CA ARG A 140 -0.89 -14.38 7.43
C ARG A 140 -0.92 -13.07 8.21
N ALA A 141 0.16 -12.30 8.20
CA ALA A 141 0.20 -11.00 8.87
C ALA A 141 -0.83 -10.00 8.33
N SER A 142 -1.23 -10.11 7.06
CA SER A 142 -2.29 -9.26 6.48
C SER A 142 -3.66 -9.61 7.07
N PHE A 143 -3.97 -10.89 7.23
CA PHE A 143 -5.22 -11.35 7.88
C PHE A 143 -5.26 -10.94 9.36
N LEU A 144 -4.18 -11.15 10.09
CA LEU A 144 -4.10 -10.71 11.50
C LEU A 144 -4.21 -9.19 11.64
N ALA A 145 -3.67 -8.42 10.70
CA ALA A 145 -3.83 -6.96 10.71
C ALA A 145 -5.27 -6.54 10.39
N HIS A 146 -5.99 -7.27 9.54
CA HIS A 146 -7.41 -7.05 9.31
C HIS A 146 -8.22 -7.29 10.58
N GLU A 147 -8.01 -8.44 11.26
CA GLU A 147 -8.67 -8.73 12.55
C GLU A 147 -8.41 -7.64 13.59
N LYS A 148 -7.17 -7.14 13.68
CA LYS A 148 -6.83 -6.03 14.59
C LYS A 148 -7.54 -4.73 14.24
N ALA A 149 -7.65 -4.40 12.95
CA ALA A 149 -8.37 -3.21 12.51
C ALA A 149 -9.86 -3.30 12.85
N VAL A 150 -10.52 -4.41 12.52
CA VAL A 150 -11.92 -4.64 12.87
C VAL A 150 -12.14 -4.58 14.38
N ALA A 151 -11.29 -5.25 15.16
CA ALA A 151 -11.38 -5.24 16.63
C ALA A 151 -11.15 -3.84 17.23
N ALA A 152 -10.40 -2.97 16.55
CA ALA A 152 -10.20 -1.58 16.94
C ALA A 152 -11.33 -0.64 16.47
N GLY A 153 -12.35 -1.15 15.78
CA GLY A 153 -13.44 -0.34 15.22
C GLY A 153 -13.06 0.43 13.95
N GLU A 154 -11.93 0.10 13.33
CA GLU A 154 -11.45 0.75 12.12
C GLU A 154 -12.20 0.25 10.87
N LYS A 155 -12.28 1.10 9.83
CA LYS A 155 -12.83 0.70 8.53
C LYS A 155 -11.80 -0.17 7.80
N ALA A 156 -12.02 -1.49 7.83
CA ALA A 156 -11.20 -2.49 7.15
C ALA A 156 -12.02 -3.26 6.11
N ILE A 157 -11.50 -3.35 4.88
CA ILE A 157 -12.21 -3.95 3.74
C ILE A 157 -11.28 -4.89 2.97
N TRP A 158 -11.78 -6.07 2.66
CA TRP A 158 -11.17 -6.97 1.69
C TRP A 158 -11.59 -6.59 0.27
N ILE A 159 -10.64 -6.59 -0.66
CA ILE A 159 -10.90 -6.36 -2.08
C ILE A 159 -10.62 -7.63 -2.89
N ASP A 160 -11.54 -7.95 -3.80
CA ASP A 160 -11.47 -9.09 -4.70
C ASP A 160 -10.28 -8.91 -5.63
N HIS A 161 -9.26 -9.75 -5.50
CA HIS A 161 -8.04 -9.70 -6.29
C HIS A 161 -8.26 -9.96 -7.79
N THR A 162 -9.41 -10.51 -8.19
CA THR A 162 -9.78 -10.70 -9.59
C THR A 162 -10.31 -9.41 -10.23
N ARG A 163 -10.92 -8.54 -9.43
CA ARG A 163 -11.52 -7.25 -9.84
C ARG A 163 -11.15 -6.07 -8.93
N PRO A 164 -9.89 -5.90 -8.52
CA PRO A 164 -9.55 -4.98 -7.44
C PRO A 164 -9.69 -3.50 -7.84
N TRP A 165 -9.70 -3.21 -9.15
CA TRP A 165 -9.92 -1.87 -9.67
C TRP A 165 -11.37 -1.39 -9.47
N GLU A 166 -12.34 -2.29 -9.57
CA GLU A 166 -13.76 -1.97 -9.40
C GLU A 166 -14.09 -1.53 -7.96
N HIS A 167 -13.27 -1.93 -6.99
CA HIS A 167 -13.39 -1.51 -5.59
C HIS A 167 -12.84 -0.10 -5.31
N LEU A 168 -12.14 0.53 -6.27
CA LEU A 168 -11.56 1.86 -6.14
C LEU A 168 -12.28 2.95 -6.93
N LEU A 169 -13.26 2.58 -7.78
CA LEU A 169 -14.14 3.50 -8.50
C LEU A 169 -15.43 3.73 -7.71
#